data_AF-A0A2M8KYY9-F1
#
_entry.id   AF-A0A2M8KYY9-F1
#
_cell.length_a   1.000
_cell.length_b   1.000
_cell.length_c   1.000
_cell.angle_alpha   90.00
_cell.angle_beta   90.00
_cell.angle_gamma   90.00
#
_symmetry.space_group_name_H-M   'P 1'
#
loop_
_entity.id
_entity.type
_entity.pdbx_description
1 polymer ?
#
loop_
_entity_poly.entity_id
_entity_poly.type
_entity_poly.pdbx_seq_one_letter_code
_entity_poly.pdbx_strand_id
1 'polypeptide(L)'
;MKKSPIQPALDNASWLGSNLPIRFFGDPVLRTVCKPVTNKEIKNGSAKKWIDELTDFLKKYRTKTGAGRGLAANQIGISKRMILLWQSDGPSIYINPTVVRSTGEGVYPESCISSAALFIGEVKRPWAITVEYMTLDGEKKTLKADPIHTRLLLHELDHLDGIVCADRYTPGTIRMTTGDADEILKPELVRIK
;
A
#
# COMPACT_ATOMS: atom_id res chain seq x y z
N MET A 1 15.19 20.04 -26.83
CA MET A 1 14.48 20.40 -25.58
C MET A 1 14.66 19.26 -24.57
N LYS A 2 15.21 19.51 -23.37
CA LYS A 2 15.20 18.50 -22.30
C LYS A 2 13.75 18.25 -21.91
N LYS A 3 13.33 16.98 -21.82
CA LYS A 3 11.98 16.63 -21.34
C LYS A 3 11.78 17.23 -19.94
N SER A 4 10.56 17.66 -19.66
CA SER A 4 10.19 18.14 -18.33
C SER A 4 10.55 17.08 -17.29
N PRO A 5 11.11 17.44 -16.12
CA PRO A 5 11.46 16.47 -15.07
C PRO A 5 10.24 15.66 -14.58
N ILE A 6 9.02 16.16 -14.82
CA ILE A 6 7.76 15.46 -14.48
C ILE A 6 7.24 14.54 -15.60
N GLN A 7 7.78 14.63 -16.82
CA GLN A 7 7.28 13.83 -17.95
C GLN A 7 7.31 12.32 -17.69
N PRO A 8 8.38 11.73 -17.11
CA PRO A 8 8.39 10.31 -16.80
C PRO A 8 7.27 9.90 -15.82
N ALA A 9 6.97 10.78 -14.87
CA ALA A 9 5.97 10.55 -13.85
C ALA A 9 4.54 10.59 -14.44
N LEU A 10 4.29 11.53 -15.36
CA LEU A 10 3.04 11.62 -16.14
C LEU A 10 2.85 10.42 -17.08
N ASP A 11 3.92 10.00 -17.75
CA ASP A 11 3.91 8.84 -18.64
C ASP A 11 3.57 7.56 -17.85
N ASN A 12 4.14 7.41 -16.64
CA ASN A 12 3.82 6.32 -15.71
C ASN A 12 2.35 6.36 -15.26
N ALA A 13 1.84 7.53 -14.86
CA ALA A 13 0.44 7.68 -14.44
C ALA A 13 -0.54 7.25 -15.54
N SER A 14 -0.27 7.67 -16.79
CA SER A 14 -1.08 7.32 -17.96
C SER A 14 -1.07 5.81 -18.25
N TRP A 15 0.13 5.19 -18.25
CA TRP A 15 0.27 3.75 -18.46
C TRP A 15 -0.49 2.94 -17.40
N LEU A 16 -0.39 3.36 -16.13
CA LEU A 16 -1.07 2.70 -15.02
C LEU A 16 -2.58 2.70 -15.20
N GLY A 17 -3.20 3.86 -15.40
CA GLY A 17 -4.67 3.95 -15.51
C GLY A 17 -5.25 3.27 -16.75
N SER A 18 -4.48 3.18 -17.85
CA SER A 18 -4.94 2.58 -19.10
C SER A 18 -4.79 1.05 -19.15
N ASN A 19 -3.80 0.48 -18.45
CA ASN A 19 -3.46 -0.94 -18.55
C ASN A 19 -3.65 -1.72 -17.25
N LEU A 20 -3.80 -1.04 -16.12
CA LEU A 20 -4.05 -1.64 -14.82
C LEU A 20 -5.21 -0.93 -14.12
N PRO A 21 -6.10 -1.65 -13.43
CA PRO A 21 -7.28 -1.06 -12.80
C PRO A 21 -6.94 -0.31 -11.50
N ILE A 22 -5.96 0.59 -11.49
CA ILE A 22 -5.61 1.40 -10.32
C ILE A 22 -6.60 2.55 -10.15
N ARG A 23 -6.91 2.87 -8.90
CA ARG A 23 -7.71 4.02 -8.48
C ARG A 23 -6.75 5.09 -8.02
N PHE A 24 -6.87 6.29 -8.60
CA PHE A 24 -6.05 7.43 -8.24
C PHE A 24 -6.72 8.30 -7.19
N PHE A 25 -5.92 9.13 -6.51
CA PHE A 25 -6.44 10.11 -5.56
C PHE A 25 -7.55 10.96 -6.18
N GLY A 26 -8.63 11.15 -5.42
CA GLY A 26 -9.87 11.76 -5.90
C GLY A 26 -10.98 10.74 -6.20
N ASP A 27 -10.63 9.47 -6.45
CA ASP A 27 -11.63 8.40 -6.58
C ASP A 27 -12.30 8.13 -5.21
N PRO A 28 -13.65 8.19 -5.08
CA PRO A 28 -14.35 7.99 -3.82
C PRO A 28 -14.08 6.63 -3.15
N VAL A 29 -13.69 5.60 -3.91
CA VAL A 29 -13.40 4.28 -3.34
C VAL A 29 -12.20 4.30 -2.40
N LEU A 30 -11.26 5.24 -2.60
CA LEU A 30 -10.11 5.44 -1.72
C LEU A 30 -10.46 6.20 -0.43
N ARG A 31 -11.69 6.75 -0.35
CA ARG A 31 -12.21 7.50 0.80
C ARG A 31 -13.29 6.73 1.57
N THR A 32 -13.61 5.52 1.13
CA THR A 32 -14.67 4.69 1.71
C THR A 32 -14.06 3.60 2.57
N VAL A 33 -14.56 3.43 3.80
CA VAL A 33 -14.17 2.32 4.68
C VAL A 33 -14.52 0.98 4.03
N CYS A 34 -13.51 0.12 3.87
CA CYS A 34 -13.65 -1.19 3.25
C CYS A 34 -14.43 -2.16 4.14
N LYS A 35 -15.29 -2.97 3.52
CA LYS A 35 -16.06 -3.99 4.22
C LYS A 35 -15.18 -5.18 4.60
N PRO A 36 -15.40 -5.85 5.74
CA PRO A 36 -14.69 -7.08 6.05
C PRO A 36 -15.00 -8.15 4.99
N VAL A 37 -14.02 -9.02 4.76
CA VAL A 37 -14.20 -10.26 4.01
C VAL A 37 -14.93 -11.26 4.90
N THR A 38 -16.01 -11.82 4.38
CA THR A 38 -16.84 -12.78 5.13
C THR A 38 -16.42 -14.22 4.87
N ASN A 39 -16.75 -15.13 5.78
CA ASN A 39 -16.55 -16.57 5.58
C ASN A 39 -17.27 -17.11 4.32
N LYS A 40 -18.41 -16.50 3.94
CA LYS A 40 -19.12 -16.86 2.71
C LYS A 40 -18.30 -16.53 1.47
N GLU A 41 -17.64 -15.37 1.45
CA GLU A 41 -16.79 -14.91 0.34
C GLU A 41 -15.49 -15.71 0.23
N ILE A 42 -15.02 -16.27 1.33
CA ILE A 42 -13.91 -17.23 1.32
C ILE A 42 -14.38 -18.55 0.71
N LYS A 43 -15.45 -19.13 1.26
CA LYS A 43 -15.98 -20.45 0.84
C LYS A 43 -16.45 -20.48 -0.61
N ASN A 44 -16.97 -19.37 -1.13
CA ASN A 44 -17.44 -19.29 -2.52
C ASN A 44 -16.34 -18.91 -3.53
N GLY A 45 -15.08 -18.78 -3.09
CA GLY A 45 -13.93 -18.46 -3.95
C GLY A 45 -13.77 -16.99 -4.33
N SER A 46 -14.64 -16.08 -3.86
CA SER A 46 -14.54 -14.64 -4.18
C SER A 46 -13.24 -14.04 -3.61
N ALA A 47 -12.89 -14.39 -2.37
CA ALA A 47 -11.67 -13.92 -1.72
C ALA A 47 -10.42 -14.36 -2.51
N LYS A 48 -10.41 -15.59 -3.02
CA LYS A 48 -9.31 -16.10 -3.86
C LYS A 48 -9.17 -15.28 -5.15
N LYS A 49 -10.29 -15.03 -5.83
CA LYS A 49 -10.28 -14.21 -7.05
C LYS A 49 -9.71 -12.80 -6.80
N TRP A 50 -10.09 -12.15 -5.71
CA TRP A 50 -9.55 -10.83 -5.36
C TRP A 50 -8.05 -10.86 -5.04
N ILE A 51 -7.56 -11.93 -4.41
CA ILE A 51 -6.12 -12.15 -4.17
C ILE A 51 -5.37 -12.28 -5.50
N ASP A 52 -5.92 -13.06 -6.44
CA ASP A 52 -5.30 -13.25 -7.75
C ASP A 52 -5.23 -11.91 -8.50
N GLU A 53 -6.31 -11.11 -8.48
CA GLU A 53 -6.35 -9.77 -9.07
C GLU A 53 -5.32 -8.81 -8.44
N LEU A 54 -5.21 -8.78 -7.11
CA LEU A 54 -4.19 -8.02 -6.38
C LEU A 54 -2.77 -8.46 -6.76
N THR A 55 -2.54 -9.77 -6.82
CA THR A 55 -1.23 -10.35 -7.09
C THR A 55 -0.79 -10.04 -8.51
N ASP A 56 -1.68 -10.23 -9.48
CA ASP A 56 -1.43 -9.94 -10.89
C ASP A 56 -1.16 -8.46 -11.12
N PHE A 57 -1.94 -7.58 -10.47
CA PHE A 57 -1.68 -6.14 -10.52
C PHE A 57 -0.28 -5.82 -10.01
N LEU A 58 0.04 -6.20 -8.76
CA LEU A 58 1.29 -5.77 -8.14
C LEU A 58 2.50 -6.38 -8.84
N LYS A 59 2.38 -7.63 -9.31
CA LYS A 59 3.41 -8.27 -10.13
C LYS A 59 3.68 -7.49 -11.41
N LYS A 60 2.64 -7.14 -12.19
CA LYS A 60 2.79 -6.34 -13.42
C LYS A 60 3.38 -4.96 -13.14
N TYR A 61 2.91 -4.30 -12.08
CA TYR A 61 3.44 -3.01 -11.63
C TYR A 61 4.94 -3.10 -11.32
N ARG A 62 5.35 -4.09 -10.51
CA ARG A 62 6.74 -4.33 -10.14
C ARG A 62 7.63 -4.64 -11.33
N THR A 63 7.17 -5.50 -12.24
CA THR A 63 7.92 -5.85 -13.46
C THR A 63 8.20 -4.63 -14.34
N LYS A 64 7.30 -3.64 -14.35
CA LYS A 64 7.42 -2.44 -15.20
C LYS A 64 8.18 -1.30 -14.53
N THR A 65 8.02 -1.12 -13.23
CA THR A 65 8.54 0.04 -12.50
C THR A 65 9.74 -0.28 -11.61
N GLY A 66 10.00 -1.55 -11.31
CA GLY A 66 10.94 -1.97 -10.28
C GLY A 66 10.46 -1.69 -8.84
N ALA A 67 9.32 -1.00 -8.67
CA ALA A 67 8.82 -0.52 -7.38
C ALA A 67 7.46 -1.14 -7.01
N GLY A 68 6.90 -0.76 -5.86
CA GLY A 68 5.60 -1.23 -5.36
C GLY A 68 5.74 -2.43 -4.42
N ARG A 69 5.50 -2.21 -3.12
CA ARG A 69 5.69 -3.21 -2.06
C ARG A 69 4.42 -3.59 -1.32
N GLY A 70 3.36 -2.81 -1.47
CA GLY A 70 2.07 -3.04 -0.87
C GLY A 70 0.95 -2.60 -1.81
N LEU A 71 -0.22 -3.21 -1.60
CA LEU A 71 -1.45 -2.88 -2.30
C LEU A 71 -2.65 -3.27 -1.44
N ALA A 72 -3.51 -2.30 -1.14
CA ALA A 72 -4.83 -2.51 -0.57
C ALA A 72 -5.87 -2.75 -1.67
N ALA A 73 -6.87 -3.60 -1.40
CA ALA A 73 -7.87 -4.01 -2.39
C ALA A 73 -8.68 -2.85 -2.99
N ASN A 74 -8.98 -1.81 -2.21
CA ASN A 74 -9.72 -0.66 -2.73
C ASN A 74 -8.91 0.16 -3.73
N GLN A 75 -7.58 0.07 -3.72
CA GLN A 75 -6.76 0.69 -4.75
C GLN A 75 -7.01 0.10 -6.14
N ILE A 76 -7.58 -1.10 -6.23
CA ILE A 76 -8.03 -1.68 -7.51
C ILE A 76 -9.55 -1.76 -7.63
N GLY A 77 -10.28 -1.01 -6.80
CA GLY A 77 -11.74 -0.91 -6.82
C GLY A 77 -12.47 -2.01 -6.03
N ILE A 78 -11.76 -2.89 -5.33
CA ILE A 78 -12.36 -3.95 -4.50
C ILE A 78 -12.50 -3.42 -3.07
N SER A 79 -13.70 -3.00 -2.67
CA SER A 79 -13.97 -2.43 -1.33
C SER A 79 -14.05 -3.51 -0.23
N LYS A 80 -12.94 -4.22 -0.03
CA LYS A 80 -12.76 -5.29 0.95
C LYS A 80 -11.49 -5.12 1.77
N ARG A 81 -11.53 -5.52 3.04
CA ARG A 81 -10.37 -5.44 3.94
C ARG A 81 -9.33 -6.51 3.60
N MET A 82 -8.54 -6.27 2.56
CA MET A 82 -7.47 -7.16 2.12
C MET A 82 -6.24 -6.33 1.72
N ILE A 83 -5.10 -6.77 2.21
CA ILE A 83 -3.79 -6.18 1.91
C ILE A 83 -2.91 -7.26 1.29
N LEU A 84 -2.22 -6.91 0.22
CA LEU A 84 -1.14 -7.70 -0.34
C LEU A 84 0.18 -6.96 -0.13
N LEU A 85 1.17 -7.61 0.47
CA LEU A 85 2.53 -7.10 0.54
C LEU A 85 3.49 -8.00 -0.23
N TRP A 86 4.38 -7.41 -1.03
CA TRP A 86 5.41 -8.15 -1.73
C TRP A 86 6.71 -8.15 -0.91
N GLN A 87 7.05 -9.31 -0.34
CA GLN A 87 8.26 -9.53 0.44
C GLN A 87 9.33 -10.24 -0.40
N SER A 88 10.51 -10.51 0.18
CA SER A 88 11.60 -11.24 -0.50
C SER A 88 11.14 -12.60 -1.03
N ASP A 89 10.27 -13.27 -0.27
CA ASP A 89 9.86 -14.64 -0.53
C ASP A 89 8.59 -14.72 -1.40
N GLY A 90 8.09 -13.56 -1.87
CA GLY A 90 6.89 -13.43 -2.69
C GLY A 90 5.75 -12.64 -2.02
N PRO A 91 4.54 -12.68 -2.62
CA PRO A 91 3.38 -11.97 -2.10
C PRO A 91 2.83 -12.63 -0.82
N SER A 92 2.51 -11.82 0.18
CA SER A 92 1.82 -12.20 1.42
C SER A 92 0.47 -11.49 1.49
N ILE A 93 -0.57 -12.23 1.89
CA ILE A 93 -1.94 -11.70 2.00
C ILE A 93 -2.36 -11.59 3.46
N TYR A 94 -3.00 -10.47 3.77
CA TYR A 94 -3.59 -10.17 5.07
C TYR A 94 -5.08 -9.88 4.88
N ILE A 95 -5.94 -10.80 5.32
CA ILE A 95 -7.40 -10.63 5.26
C ILE A 95 -7.89 -10.12 6.61
N ASN A 96 -8.76 -9.09 6.59
CA ASN A 96 -9.29 -8.42 7.77
C ASN A 96 -8.21 -8.03 8.81
N PRO A 97 -7.06 -7.45 8.41
CA PRO A 97 -5.98 -7.15 9.35
C PRO A 97 -6.40 -6.09 10.37
N THR A 98 -5.94 -6.25 11.60
CA THR A 98 -6.17 -5.32 12.72
C THR A 98 -4.91 -5.21 13.59
N VAL A 99 -4.53 -3.99 13.97
CA VAL A 99 -3.42 -3.76 14.90
C VAL A 99 -3.90 -4.04 16.34
N VAL A 100 -3.24 -4.98 17.02
CA VAL A 100 -3.54 -5.33 18.42
C VAL A 100 -2.52 -4.77 19.42
N ARG A 101 -1.35 -4.34 18.93
CA ARG A 101 -0.33 -3.68 19.75
C ARG A 101 0.52 -2.76 18.88
N SER A 102 0.93 -1.62 19.43
CA SER A 102 1.87 -0.69 18.81
C SER A 102 2.87 -0.19 19.85
N THR A 103 4.10 0.11 19.42
CA THR A 103 5.16 0.60 20.33
C THR A 103 6.12 1.55 19.61
N GLY A 104 6.56 2.58 20.33
CA GLY A 104 7.50 3.59 19.83
C GLY A 104 6.90 4.49 18.75
N GLU A 105 7.66 5.49 18.30
CA GLU A 105 7.32 6.36 17.18
C GLU A 105 8.51 6.42 16.21
N GLY A 106 8.22 6.55 14.93
CA GLY A 106 9.22 6.84 13.91
C GLY A 106 8.66 7.67 12.77
N VAL A 107 9.58 8.23 12.00
CA VAL A 107 9.31 8.95 10.77
C VAL A 107 9.62 8.06 9.58
N TYR A 108 8.65 8.00 8.68
CA TYR A 108 8.66 7.17 7.50
C TYR A 108 8.37 8.01 6.27
N PRO A 109 9.30 8.10 5.30
CA PRO A 109 8.96 8.59 3.98
C PRO A 109 8.03 7.60 3.28
N GLU A 110 6.91 8.11 2.76
CA GLU A 110 5.88 7.34 2.08
C GLU A 110 5.48 7.95 0.74
N SER A 111 5.36 7.09 -0.26
CA SER A 111 4.68 7.32 -1.54
C SER A 111 3.59 6.27 -1.73
N CYS A 112 2.68 6.50 -2.66
CA CYS A 112 1.58 5.58 -2.95
C CYS A 112 1.46 5.29 -4.45
N ILE A 113 1.07 4.07 -4.82
CA ILE A 113 0.76 3.73 -6.22
C ILE A 113 -0.45 4.53 -6.71
N SER A 114 -1.45 4.75 -5.85
CA SER A 114 -2.64 5.57 -6.12
C SER A 114 -2.36 7.07 -6.23
N SER A 115 -1.14 7.52 -5.94
CA SER A 115 -0.69 8.87 -6.32
C SER A 115 0.17 8.89 -7.57
N ALA A 116 0.16 7.81 -8.36
CA ALA A 116 1.12 7.53 -9.42
C ALA A 116 2.59 7.65 -8.96
N ALA A 117 2.83 7.46 -7.66
CA ALA A 117 4.11 7.72 -7.01
C ALA A 117 4.67 9.11 -7.36
N LEU A 118 3.85 10.16 -7.50
CA LEU A 118 4.32 11.51 -7.87
C LEU A 118 4.96 12.27 -6.71
N PHE A 119 4.62 11.90 -5.48
CA PHE A 119 5.04 12.60 -4.27
C PHE A 119 5.44 11.63 -3.18
N ILE A 120 6.43 12.08 -2.40
CA ILE A 120 6.89 11.46 -1.16
C ILE A 120 6.71 12.51 -0.06
N GLY A 121 6.24 12.08 1.10
CA GLY A 121 6.20 12.92 2.30
C GLY A 121 6.49 12.09 3.54
N GLU A 122 6.96 12.75 4.59
CA GLU A 122 7.23 12.09 5.87
C GLU A 122 5.95 11.87 6.66
N VAL A 123 5.77 10.66 7.17
CA VAL A 123 4.63 10.24 8.00
C VAL A 123 5.15 9.74 9.33
N LYS A 124 4.53 10.19 10.42
CA LYS A 124 4.78 9.63 11.75
C LYS A 124 3.92 8.40 11.97
N ARG A 125 4.53 7.27 12.33
CA ARG A 125 3.84 6.02 12.67
C ARG A 125 4.49 5.32 13.85
N PRO A 126 3.81 4.36 14.50
CA PRO A 126 4.46 3.48 15.45
C PRO A 126 5.70 2.79 14.87
N TRP A 127 6.75 2.64 15.69
CA TRP A 127 8.00 2.00 15.24
C TRP A 127 7.84 0.49 14.96
N ALA A 128 6.99 -0.16 15.75
CA ALA A 128 6.67 -1.58 15.60
C ALA A 128 5.20 -1.83 15.97
N ILE A 129 4.60 -2.81 15.29
CA ILE A 129 3.22 -3.26 15.56
C ILE A 129 3.13 -4.78 15.71
N THR A 130 2.04 -5.22 16.32
CA THR A 130 1.54 -6.60 16.25
C THR A 130 0.18 -6.56 15.57
N VAL A 131 0.02 -7.36 14.50
CA VAL A 131 -1.20 -7.41 13.68
C VAL A 131 -1.81 -8.80 13.76
N GLU A 132 -3.10 -8.85 13.99
CA GLU A 132 -3.93 -10.04 13.77
C GLU A 132 -4.57 -9.96 12.39
N TYR A 133 -4.61 -11.07 11.67
CA TYR A 133 -5.20 -11.17 10.35
C TYR A 133 -5.65 -12.61 10.08
N MET A 134 -6.32 -12.82 8.97
CA MET A 134 -6.80 -14.12 8.53
C MET A 134 -6.11 -14.55 7.23
N THR A 135 -5.83 -15.84 7.07
CA THR A 135 -5.36 -16.44 5.81
C THR A 135 -6.53 -16.75 4.86
N LEU A 136 -6.22 -17.13 3.62
CA LEU A 136 -7.25 -17.59 2.67
C LEU A 136 -8.01 -18.84 3.17
N ASP A 137 -7.38 -19.66 4.01
CA ASP A 137 -8.00 -20.84 4.62
C ASP A 137 -8.92 -20.49 5.80
N GLY A 138 -9.01 -19.21 6.17
CA GLY A 138 -9.81 -18.74 7.29
C GLY A 138 -9.10 -18.83 8.65
N GLU A 139 -7.81 -19.20 8.67
CA GLU A 139 -7.04 -19.29 9.91
C GLU A 139 -6.63 -17.92 10.40
N LYS A 140 -6.81 -17.67 11.70
CA LYS A 140 -6.28 -16.45 12.34
C LYS A 140 -4.78 -16.59 12.59
N LYS A 141 -4.03 -15.57 12.23
CA LYS A 141 -2.58 -15.47 12.49
C LYS A 141 -2.26 -14.15 13.17
N THR A 142 -1.18 -14.17 13.94
CA THR A 142 -0.61 -12.99 14.59
C THR A 142 0.81 -12.79 14.08
N LEU A 143 1.13 -11.57 13.68
CA LEU A 143 2.45 -11.18 13.18
C LEU A 143 3.00 -10.00 13.98
N LYS A 144 4.24 -10.14 14.49
CA LYS A 144 5.02 -9.00 14.96
C LYS A 144 5.82 -8.44 13.79
N ALA A 145 5.54 -7.21 13.39
CA ALA A 145 6.16 -6.59 12.23
C ALA A 145 7.46 -5.87 12.61
N ASP A 146 8.49 -6.00 11.77
CA ASP A 146 9.68 -5.16 11.82
C ASP A 146 9.34 -3.70 11.39
N PRO A 147 10.26 -2.74 11.49
CA PRO A 147 9.95 -1.34 11.17
C PRO A 147 9.51 -1.10 9.72
N ILE A 148 10.08 -1.82 8.76
CA ILE A 148 9.73 -1.69 7.33
C ILE A 148 8.35 -2.28 7.09
N HIS A 149 8.09 -3.47 7.62
CA HIS A 149 6.81 -4.15 7.51
C HIS A 149 5.71 -3.40 8.26
N THR A 150 6.04 -2.78 9.39
CA THR A 150 5.16 -1.90 10.16
C THR A 150 4.71 -0.72 9.31
N ARG A 151 5.64 -0.01 8.66
CA ARG A 151 5.31 1.08 7.73
C ARG A 151 4.34 0.61 6.65
N LEU A 152 4.68 -0.48 5.95
CA LEU A 152 3.86 -0.98 4.85
C LEU A 152 2.46 -1.37 5.33
N LEU A 153 2.34 -2.18 6.39
CA LEU A 153 1.04 -2.60 6.90
C LEU A 153 0.18 -1.42 7.33
N LEU A 154 0.75 -0.42 8.01
CA LEU A 154 0.00 0.74 8.45
C LEU A 154 -0.45 1.63 7.28
N HIS A 155 0.39 1.78 6.25
CA HIS A 155 0.01 2.47 5.01
C HIS A 155 -1.17 1.77 4.33
N GLU A 156 -1.07 0.45 4.16
CA GLU A 156 -2.13 -0.29 3.49
C GLU A 156 -3.41 -0.42 4.36
N LEU A 157 -3.27 -0.41 5.68
CA LEU A 157 -4.41 -0.36 6.61
C LEU A 157 -5.17 0.96 6.51
N ASP A 158 -4.46 2.10 6.40
CA ASP A 158 -5.08 3.40 6.19
C ASP A 158 -5.98 3.38 4.94
N HIS A 159 -5.52 2.76 3.86
CA HIS A 159 -6.34 2.60 2.66
C HIS A 159 -7.64 1.85 2.94
N LEU A 160 -7.61 0.79 3.75
CA LEU A 160 -8.81 0.06 4.14
C LEU A 160 -9.80 0.89 4.98
N ASP A 161 -9.31 1.97 5.60
CA ASP A 161 -10.09 2.89 6.42
C ASP A 161 -10.44 4.19 5.67
N GLY A 162 -10.15 4.27 4.36
CA GLY A 162 -10.45 5.44 3.52
C GLY A 162 -9.48 6.62 3.70
N ILE A 163 -8.32 6.36 4.29
CA ILE A 163 -7.26 7.33 4.55
C ILE A 163 -6.16 7.10 3.51
N VAL A 164 -5.64 8.19 2.93
CA VAL A 164 -4.50 8.13 2.03
C VAL A 164 -3.29 8.79 2.68
N CYS A 165 -2.08 8.42 2.26
CA CYS A 165 -0.86 8.95 2.87
C CYS A 165 -0.76 10.48 2.84
N ALA A 166 -1.38 11.15 1.85
CA ALA A 166 -1.44 12.61 1.80
C ALA A 166 -2.15 13.26 3.00
N ASP A 167 -3.08 12.55 3.66
CA ASP A 167 -3.75 13.04 4.86
C ASP A 167 -2.81 12.99 6.09
N ARG A 168 -1.71 12.23 6.00
CA ARG A 168 -0.76 12.00 7.11
C ARG A 168 0.60 12.65 6.91
N TYR A 169 0.84 13.29 5.76
CA TYR A 169 2.12 13.94 5.50
C TYR A 169 2.39 15.08 6.47
N THR A 170 3.61 15.11 6.98
CA THR A 170 4.11 16.19 7.83
C THR A 170 4.26 17.45 6.97
N PRO A 171 3.66 18.59 7.36
CA PRO A 171 3.81 19.84 6.62
C PRO A 171 5.28 20.21 6.38
N GLY A 172 5.59 20.68 5.17
CA GLY A 172 6.95 21.07 4.77
C GLY A 172 7.87 19.92 4.36
N THR A 173 7.44 18.66 4.47
CA THR A 173 8.25 17.47 4.10
C THR A 173 7.89 16.89 2.74
N ILE A 174 6.78 17.36 2.15
CA ILE A 174 6.28 16.85 0.87
C ILE A 174 7.20 17.34 -0.24
N ARG A 175 7.67 16.40 -1.05
CA ARG A 175 8.49 16.66 -2.23
C ARG A 175 8.04 15.80 -3.39
N MET A 176 8.18 16.35 -4.59
CA MET A 176 7.98 15.57 -5.82
C MET A 176 9.14 14.58 -5.97
N THR A 177 8.84 13.37 -6.41
CA THR A 177 9.90 12.42 -6.79
C THR A 177 10.24 12.57 -8.26
N THR A 178 11.47 12.21 -8.59
CA THR A 178 11.96 12.10 -9.97
C THR A 178 11.44 10.85 -10.68
N GLY A 179 10.78 9.95 -9.93
CA GLY A 179 10.36 8.63 -10.40
C GLY A 179 11.47 7.57 -10.31
N ASP A 180 12.62 7.90 -9.75
CA ASP A 180 13.72 6.94 -9.52
C ASP A 180 13.31 5.90 -8.46
N ALA A 181 13.48 4.62 -8.81
CA ALA A 181 13.17 3.51 -7.94
C ALA A 181 13.96 3.54 -6.63
N ASP A 182 15.23 3.97 -6.63
CA ASP A 182 16.04 4.02 -5.41
C ASP A 182 15.54 5.10 -4.44
N GLU A 183 15.08 6.23 -4.97
CA GLU A 183 14.47 7.31 -4.19
C GLU A 183 13.21 6.84 -3.44
N ILE A 184 12.43 5.96 -4.07
CA ILE A 184 11.17 5.43 -3.54
C ILE A 184 11.42 4.20 -2.64
N LEU A 185 12.37 3.34 -2.99
CA LEU A 185 12.54 2.01 -2.40
C LEU A 185 13.56 1.94 -1.28
N LYS A 186 14.59 2.81 -1.30
CA LYS A 186 15.66 2.82 -0.30
C LYS A 186 15.67 4.10 0.55
N PRO A 187 14.52 4.67 0.95
CA PRO A 187 14.58 5.87 1.76
C PRO A 187 14.94 5.52 3.20
N GLU A 188 15.69 6.40 3.86
CA GLU A 188 16.09 6.23 5.26
C GLU A 188 14.87 6.31 6.20
N LEU A 189 14.87 5.48 7.24
CA LEU A 189 13.83 5.44 8.27
C LEU A 189 14.43 5.88 9.62
N VAL A 190 13.73 6.76 10.33
CA VAL A 190 14.24 7.34 11.58
C VAL A 190 13.33 7.00 12.75
N ARG A 191 13.88 6.36 13.78
CA ARG A 191 13.18 6.15 15.06
C ARG A 191 13.30 7.41 15.91
N ILE A 192 12.18 7.90 16.44
CA ILE A 192 12.16 9.01 17.40
C ILE A 192 12.14 8.43 18.82
N LYS A 193 12.86 9.07 19.75
CA LYS A 193 12.91 8.71 21.17
C LYS A 193 11.75 9.30 21.94
#